data_AF-A0A2R6HK55-F1
#
_entry.id   AF-A0A2R6HK55-F1
#
_cell.length_a   1.000
_cell.length_b   1.000
_cell.length_c   1.000
_cell.angle_alpha   90.00
_cell.angle_beta   90.00
_cell.angle_gamma   90.00
#
_symmetry.space_group_name_H-M   'P 1'
#
loop_
_entity.id
_entity.type
_entity.pdbx_description
1 polymer ?
#
loop_
_entity_poly.entity_id
_entity_poly.type
_entity_poly.pdbx_seq_one_letter_code
_entity_poly.pdbx_strand_id
1 'polypeptide(L)'
;MIVMLEALDPSELQTYRTPAFVTLVDGTELFVGDSTVTEQGWLRVDTWDGERTHYPPQQVRSRTLVETETAADGDELCQFRRVTDDQLRHEARELGGVDRSREAIEA
;
A
#
# COMPACT_ATOMS: atom_id res chain seq x y z
N MET A 1 5.29 15.79 -5.07
CA MET A 1 5.17 16.11 -3.63
C MET A 1 4.99 14.79 -2.92
N ILE A 2 5.91 14.48 -2.01
CA ILE A 2 5.88 13.26 -1.20
C ILE A 2 5.33 13.65 0.18
N VAL A 3 4.41 12.86 0.71
CA VAL A 3 3.84 13.05 2.07
C VAL A 3 4.06 11.76 2.84
N MET A 4 4.57 11.84 4.07
CA MET A 4 4.71 10.69 4.96
C MET A 4 3.45 10.51 5.80
N LEU A 5 2.91 9.29 5.81
CA LEU A 5 1.77 8.81 6.57
C LEU A 5 2.24 7.74 7.58
N GLU A 6 1.30 7.21 8.35
CA GLU A 6 1.53 5.98 9.11
C GLU A 6 1.71 4.80 8.17
N ALA A 7 2.61 3.88 8.55
CA ALA A 7 2.85 2.64 7.82
C ALA A 7 1.57 1.79 7.78
N LEU A 8 1.38 1.05 6.69
CA LEU A 8 0.19 0.23 6.46
C LEU A 8 0.46 -1.21 6.89
N ASP A 9 -0.44 -1.79 7.68
CA ASP A 9 -0.40 -3.21 7.99
C ASP A 9 -1.18 -4.03 6.94
N PRO A 10 -0.56 -5.02 6.28
CA PRO A 10 -1.22 -5.82 5.23
C PRO A 10 -2.25 -6.84 5.76
N SER A 11 -2.35 -6.99 7.08
CA SER A 11 -3.31 -7.84 7.81
C SER A 11 -4.51 -7.05 8.33
N GLU A 12 -4.37 -5.73 8.48
CA GLU A 12 -5.38 -4.81 9.04
C GLU A 12 -5.61 -3.59 8.11
N LEU A 13 -5.94 -3.84 6.85
CA LEU A 13 -6.27 -2.80 5.88
C LEU A 13 -7.69 -2.29 6.10
N GLN A 14 -7.86 -0.97 6.09
CA GLN A 14 -9.19 -0.35 6.08
C GLN A 14 -9.92 -0.68 4.77
N THR A 15 -11.24 -0.87 4.79
CA THR A 15 -12.04 -1.32 3.62
C THR A 15 -11.88 -0.47 2.36
N TYR A 16 -11.59 0.83 2.48
CA TYR A 16 -11.39 1.70 1.32
C TYR A 16 -9.99 1.59 0.69
N ARG A 17 -9.02 0.94 1.36
CA ARG A 17 -7.65 0.76 0.87
C ARG A 17 -7.63 -0.30 -0.22
N THR A 18 -6.99 0.02 -1.35
CA THR A 18 -6.94 -0.88 -2.51
C THR A 18 -5.49 -1.25 -2.85
N PRO A 19 -4.92 -2.29 -2.20
CA PRO A 19 -3.56 -2.72 -2.49
C PRO A 19 -3.44 -3.18 -3.93
N ALA A 20 -2.30 -2.91 -4.55
CA ALA A 20 -2.09 -3.18 -5.97
C ALA A 20 -0.61 -3.30 -6.34
N PHE A 21 -0.37 -3.96 -7.46
CA PHE A 21 0.86 -3.81 -8.23
C PHE A 21 0.67 -2.69 -9.26
N VAL A 22 1.59 -1.72 -9.26
CA VAL A 22 1.61 -0.60 -10.18
C VAL A 22 2.88 -0.68 -11.00
N THR A 23 2.73 -0.85 -12.32
CA THR A 23 3.86 -0.79 -13.25
C THR A 23 3.89 0.59 -13.88
N LEU A 24 5.04 1.27 -13.80
CA LEU A 24 5.29 2.53 -14.46
C LEU A 24 5.75 2.33 -15.90
N VAL A 25 5.64 3.37 -16.73
CA VAL A 25 6.08 3.32 -18.14
C VAL A 25 7.57 3.05 -18.32
N ASP A 26 8.38 3.43 -17.34
CA ASP A 26 9.84 3.16 -17.27
C ASP A 26 10.15 1.68 -16.97
N GLY A 27 9.16 0.88 -16.58
CA GLY A 27 9.32 -0.53 -16.24
C GLY A 27 9.50 -0.79 -14.74
N THR A 28 9.60 0.27 -13.93
CA THR A 28 9.55 0.17 -12.47
C THR A 28 8.21 -0.44 -12.03
N GLU A 29 8.25 -1.49 -11.21
CA GLU A 29 7.09 -2.11 -10.58
C GLU A 29 7.05 -1.79 -9.09
N LEU A 30 5.88 -1.40 -8.59
CA LEU A 30 5.65 -0.99 -7.22
C LEU A 30 4.54 -1.84 -6.62
N PHE A 31 4.83 -2.50 -5.50
CA PHE A 31 3.82 -3.12 -4.66
C PHE A 31 3.40 -2.15 -3.56
N VAL A 32 2.11 -1.77 -3.54
CA VAL A 32 1.62 -0.63 -2.76
C VAL A 32 0.40 -1.01 -1.92
N GLY A 33 0.22 -0.34 -0.77
CA GLY A 33 -0.89 -0.60 0.14
C GLY A 33 -2.19 0.14 -0.20
N ASP A 34 -2.12 1.23 -0.96
CA ASP A 34 -3.29 1.86 -1.58
C ASP A 34 -2.98 2.38 -2.99
N SER A 35 -3.97 2.24 -3.88
CA SER A 35 -3.91 2.75 -5.24
C SER A 35 -5.23 3.40 -5.62
N THR A 36 -5.37 4.70 -5.45
CA THR A 36 -6.61 5.42 -5.74
C THR A 36 -6.47 6.29 -6.98
N VAL A 37 -7.33 6.08 -7.99
CA VAL A 37 -7.43 7.01 -9.12
C VAL A 37 -8.27 8.21 -8.69
N THR A 38 -7.68 9.40 -8.76
CA THR A 38 -8.34 10.67 -8.45
C THR A 38 -9.29 11.10 -9.58
N GLU A 39 -10.19 12.04 -9.30
CA GLU A 39 -11.13 12.58 -10.28
C GLU A 39 -10.44 13.21 -11.51
N GLN A 40 -9.20 13.67 -11.35
CA GLN A 40 -8.38 14.24 -12.43
C GLN A 40 -7.58 13.18 -13.21
N GLY A 41 -7.77 11.90 -12.92
CA GLY A 41 -7.10 10.78 -13.59
C GLY A 41 -5.68 10.48 -13.09
N TRP A 42 -5.21 11.16 -12.04
CA TRP A 42 -3.92 10.85 -11.41
C TRP A 42 -4.06 9.63 -10.52
N LEU A 43 -3.04 8.77 -10.49
CA LEU A 43 -2.95 7.67 -9.56
C LEU A 43 -2.26 8.14 -8.28
N ARG A 44 -3.00 8.21 -7.19
CA ARG A 44 -2.44 8.34 -5.84
C ARG A 44 -2.04 6.95 -5.36
N VAL A 45 -0.79 6.83 -4.92
CA VAL A 45 -0.20 5.63 -4.38
C VAL A 45 0.22 5.91 -2.94
N ASP A 46 -0.18 5.05 -2.01
CA ASP A 46 0.36 5.02 -0.66
C ASP A 46 1.15 3.70 -0.49
N THR A 47 2.45 3.80 -0.24
CA THR A 47 3.35 2.66 -0.02
C THR A 47 3.15 2.07 1.36
N TRP A 48 3.71 0.89 1.57
CA TRP A 48 3.62 0.17 2.85
C TRP A 48 4.32 0.90 4.00
N ASP A 49 5.40 1.66 3.71
CA ASP A 49 6.14 2.43 4.73
C ASP A 49 5.43 3.75 5.13
N GLY A 50 4.34 4.09 4.45
CA GLY A 50 3.58 5.31 4.67
C GLY A 50 3.92 6.44 3.68
N GLU A 51 4.79 6.22 2.70
CA GLU A 51 5.04 7.22 1.66
C GLU A 51 3.85 7.37 0.70
N ARG A 52 3.39 8.60 0.50
CA ARG A 52 2.38 8.95 -0.51
C ARG A 52 3.01 9.66 -1.69
N THR A 53 2.75 9.12 -2.88
CA THR A 53 3.18 9.67 -4.18
C THR A 53 2.02 9.74 -5.16
N HIS A 54 2.03 10.74 -6.04
CA HIS A 54 1.04 10.89 -7.11
C HIS A 54 1.70 10.73 -8.47
N TYR A 55 1.20 9.79 -9.25
CA TYR A 55 1.64 9.53 -10.61
C TYR A 55 0.62 10.08 -11.61
N PRO A 56 1.05 10.88 -12.60
CA PRO A 56 0.17 11.28 -13.69
C PRO A 56 -0.19 10.04 -14.55
N PRO A 57 -1.36 10.04 -15.23
CA PRO A 57 -1.84 8.88 -15.98
C PRO A 57 -0.86 8.40 -17.05
N GLN A 58 -0.13 9.32 -17.69
CA GLN A 58 0.88 9.02 -18.70
C GLN A 58 2.13 8.31 -18.17
N GLN A 59 2.33 8.25 -16.85
CA GLN A 59 3.45 7.53 -16.22
C GLN A 59 3.04 6.14 -15.73
N VAL A 60 1.74 5.83 -15.68
CA VAL A 60 1.24 4.53 -15.21
C VAL A 60 0.99 3.65 -16.42
N ARG A 61 1.68 2.51 -16.50
CA ARG A 61 1.51 1.51 -17.56
C ARG A 61 0.37 0.55 -17.25
N SER A 62 0.34 0.02 -16.03
CA SER A 62 -0.68 -0.93 -15.58
C SER A 62 -0.88 -0.86 -14.07
N ARG A 63 -2.08 -1.23 -13.64
CA ARG A 63 -2.46 -1.38 -12.24
C ARG A 63 -3.20 -2.69 -12.09
N THR A 64 -2.70 -3.58 -11.26
CA THR A 64 -3.30 -4.89 -10.96
C THR A 64 -3.66 -4.92 -9.49
N LEU A 65 -4.95 -5.01 -9.18
CA LEU A 65 -5.42 -5.08 -7.80
C LEU A 65 -4.98 -6.39 -7.15
N VAL A 66 -4.55 -6.30 -5.90
CA VAL A 66 -4.26 -7.46 -5.06
C VAL A 66 -5.54 -7.90 -4.37
N GLU A 67 -5.80 -9.21 -4.38
CA GLU A 67 -6.96 -9.76 -3.68
C GLU A 67 -6.85 -9.58 -2.17
N THR A 68 -7.97 -9.17 -1.58
CA THR A 68 -8.11 -9.02 -0.13
C THR A 68 -9.34 -9.74 0.34
N GLU A 69 -9.25 -10.36 1.51
CA GLU A 69 -10.37 -11.00 2.20
C GLU A 69 -10.69 -10.27 3.51
N THR A 70 -11.90 -10.45 4.03
CA THR A 70 -12.30 -9.87 5.32
C THR A 70 -11.54 -10.52 6.46
N ALA A 71 -10.80 -9.73 7.23
CA ALA A 71 -9.96 -10.19 8.33
C ALA A 71 -10.71 -10.23 9.67
N ALA A 72 -11.65 -9.31 9.88
CA ALA A 72 -12.47 -9.22 11.09
C ALA A 72 -13.91 -8.77 10.76
N ASP A 73 -14.89 -9.44 11.37
CA ASP A 73 -16.29 -9.08 11.32
C ASP A 73 -16.55 -7.95 12.35
N GLY A 74 -16.84 -6.75 11.84
CA GLY A 74 -17.22 -5.56 12.62
C GLY A 74 -18.24 -4.74 11.85
N ASP A 75 -18.75 -3.65 12.45
CA ASP A 75 -19.56 -2.65 11.74
C ASP A 75 -18.84 -2.21 10.46
N GLU A 76 -19.56 -1.84 9.39
CA GLU A 76 -19.02 -1.59 8.03
C GLU A 76 -17.82 -0.60 8.00
N LEU A 77 -17.72 0.28 9.01
CA LEU A 77 -16.64 1.25 9.23
C LEU A 77 -15.40 0.70 9.97
N CYS A 78 -15.55 -0.42 10.67
CA CYS A 78 -14.52 -1.11 11.44
C CYS A 78 -14.14 -2.47 10.82
N GLN A 79 -14.65 -2.78 9.62
CA GLN A 79 -14.23 -3.97 8.89
C GLN A 79 -12.80 -3.78 8.39
N PHE A 80 -11.94 -4.70 8.81
CA PHE A 80 -10.59 -4.80 8.30
C PHE A 80 -10.53 -5.87 7.22
N ARG A 81 -9.78 -5.58 6.17
CA ARG A 81 -9.40 -6.54 5.14
C ARG A 81 -7.95 -6.92 5.31
N ARG A 82 -7.57 -8.10 4.86
CA ARG A 82 -6.20 -8.55 4.76
C ARG A 82 -5.88 -8.93 3.34
N VAL A 83 -4.64 -8.74 2.92
CA VAL A 83 -4.14 -9.35 1.68
C VAL A 83 -4.24 -10.87 1.82
N THR A 84 -4.91 -11.51 0.86
CA THR A 84 -5.22 -12.95 0.91
C THR A 84 -3.93 -13.80 0.87
N ASP A 85 -2.98 -13.40 0.04
CA ASP A 85 -1.73 -14.12 -0.17
C ASP A 85 -0.74 -13.88 0.98
N ASP A 86 -0.25 -14.96 1.59
CA ASP A 86 0.68 -14.89 2.74
C ASP A 86 2.07 -14.38 2.35
N GLN A 87 2.55 -14.73 1.15
CA GLN A 87 3.83 -14.24 0.64
C GLN A 87 3.78 -12.74 0.39
N LEU A 88 2.70 -12.24 -0.20
CA LEU A 88 2.48 -10.80 -0.39
C LEU A 88 2.34 -10.06 0.95
N ARG A 89 1.72 -10.69 1.96
CA ARG A 89 1.70 -10.10 3.32
C ARG A 89 3.09 -10.01 3.93
N HIS A 90 3.92 -11.03 3.77
CA HIS A 90 5.30 -10.98 4.25
C HIS A 90 6.09 -9.88 3.53
N GLU A 91 6.03 -9.83 2.19
CA GLU A 91 6.70 -8.80 1.38
C GLU A 91 6.24 -7.39 1.77
N ALA A 92 4.94 -7.17 1.97
CA ALA A 92 4.41 -5.89 2.42
C ALA A 92 4.96 -5.46 3.80
N ARG A 93 5.19 -6.39 4.73
CA ARG A 93 5.79 -6.09 6.05
C ARG A 93 7.26 -5.72 5.96
N GLU A 94 8.01 -6.38 5.07
CA GLU A 94 9.40 -6.04 4.77
C GLU A 94 9.48 -4.64 4.15
N LEU A 95 8.61 -4.34 3.18
CA LEU A 95 8.52 -3.04 2.53
C LEU A 95 8.04 -1.94 3.49
N GLY A 96 7.12 -2.26 4.40
CA GLY A 96 6.59 -1.34 5.41
C GLY A 96 7.53 -1.04 6.56
N GLY A 97 8.69 -1.71 6.63
CA GLY A 97 9.68 -1.46 7.66
C GLY A 97 9.17 -1.79 9.06
N VAL A 98 8.49 -2.94 9.24
CA VAL A 98 8.21 -3.48 10.59
C VAL A 98 9.50 -3.86 11.34
N ASP A 99 10.67 -3.72 10.71
CA ASP A 99 11.97 -3.55 11.37
C ASP A 99 12.38 -2.06 11.40
N ARG A 100 11.73 -1.24 12.23
CA ARG A 100 12.43 -0.07 12.76
C ARG A 100 13.26 -0.55 13.93
N SER A 101 14.49 -0.90 13.60
CA SER A 101 15.61 -1.07 14.49
C SER A 101 15.52 -0.08 15.66
N ARG A 102 15.08 -0.61 16.80
CA ARG A 102 15.38 -0.04 18.11
C ARG A 102 16.87 -0.31 18.37
N GLU A 103 17.76 0.34 17.62
CA GLU A 103 19.19 0.41 17.92
C GLU A 103 19.84 1.48 17.01
N ALA A 104 19.37 2.72 17.19
CA ALA A 104 20.18 3.92 16.95
C ALA A 104 20.19 4.75 18.25
N ILE A 105 20.67 4.10 19.33
CA ILE A 105 21.09 4.64 20.62
C ILE A 105 22.25 3.68 20.96
N GLU A 106 23.54 3.99 20.89
CA GLU A 106 24.38 5.13 21.25
C GLU A 106 25.66 4.99 20.39
N ALA A 107 26.15 6.07 19.76
CA ALA A 107 27.33 6.85 20.19
C ALA A 107 28.69 6.16 19.95
#